data_AF-H1DD95-F1
#
_entry.id   AF-H1DD95-F1
#
_cell.length_a   1.000
_cell.length_b   1.000
_cell.length_c   1.000
_cell.angle_alpha   90.00
_cell.angle_beta   90.00
_cell.angle_gamma   90.00
#
_symmetry.space_group_name_H-M   'P 1'
#
loop_
_entity.id
_entity.type
_entity.pdbx_description
1 polymer ?
#
loop_
_entity_poly.entity_id
_entity_poly.type
_entity_poly.pdbx_seq_one_letter_code
_entity_poly.pdbx_strand_id
1 'polypeptide(L)'
;MGAIDLNRIAVCMGKVIKLLSELQPMISNGNDVYEHKEDFCCIAYMCRVGILDRIENNSYMRNPILNIRIPTGIFSSRKETINSGLNLTVGKLKELVSKDIVTENYVEDILNRRGIFYQYEDILPDNFKRSL
;
A
#
# COMPACT_ATOMS: atom_id res chain seq x y z
N MET A 1 -22.70 -0.31 4.44
CA MET A 1 -21.40 0.36 4.24
C MET A 1 -20.30 -0.57 3.72
N GLY A 2 -20.24 -1.84 4.14
CA GLY A 2 -19.10 -2.71 3.79
C GLY A 2 -18.76 -2.97 2.31
N ALA A 3 -19.74 -3.06 1.41
CA ALA A 3 -19.43 -3.29 -0.02
C ALA A 3 -18.64 -2.14 -0.66
N ILE A 4 -18.83 -0.90 -0.18
CA ILE A 4 -18.13 0.28 -0.68
C ILE A 4 -16.67 0.28 -0.21
N ASP A 5 -16.43 -0.03 1.06
CA ASP A 5 -15.08 -0.09 1.62
C ASP A 5 -14.26 -1.20 0.97
N LEU A 6 -14.87 -2.36 0.67
CA LEU A 6 -14.17 -3.47 0.00
C LEU A 6 -13.73 -3.05 -1.42
N ASN A 7 -14.59 -2.33 -2.15
CA ASN A 7 -14.24 -1.82 -3.47
C ASN A 7 -13.13 -0.76 -3.39
N ARG A 8 -13.17 0.14 -2.40
CA ARG A 8 -12.11 1.15 -2.19
C ARG A 8 -10.76 0.51 -1.90
N ILE A 9 -10.73 -0.50 -1.03
CA ILE A 9 -9.52 -1.29 -0.77
C ILE A 9 -9.02 -1.94 -2.06
N ALA A 10 -9.92 -2.58 -2.83
CA ALA A 10 -9.54 -3.25 -4.06
C ALA A 10 -8.89 -2.27 -5.06
N VAL A 11 -9.50 -1.09 -5.27
CA VAL A 11 -8.95 -0.04 -6.13
C VAL A 11 -7.60 0.44 -5.61
N CYS A 12 -7.46 0.66 -4.30
CA CYS A 12 -6.19 1.08 -3.72
C CYS A 12 -5.10 0.00 -3.88
N MET A 13 -5.42 -1.28 -3.67
CA MET A 13 -4.51 -2.39 -3.93
C MET A 13 -4.05 -2.42 -5.39
N GLY A 14 -4.95 -2.19 -6.34
CA GLY A 14 -4.61 -2.12 -7.76
C GLY A 14 -3.63 -0.99 -8.09
N LYS A 15 -3.86 0.20 -7.51
CA LYS A 15 -2.93 1.34 -7.65
C LYS A 15 -1.55 1.03 -7.06
N VAL A 16 -1.51 0.47 -5.84
CA VAL A 16 -0.25 0.11 -5.17
C VAL A 16 0.52 -0.95 -5.97
N ILE A 17 -0.15 -2.01 -6.42
CA ILE A 17 0.49 -3.05 -7.24
C ILE A 17 1.11 -2.43 -8.49
N LYS A 18 0.38 -1.54 -9.18
CA LYS A 18 0.89 -0.86 -10.37
C LYS A 18 2.15 -0.03 -10.05
N LEU A 19 2.12 0.81 -9.01
CA LEU A 19 3.25 1.63 -8.61
C LEU A 19 4.48 0.79 -8.24
N LEU A 20 4.29 -0.29 -7.48
CA LEU A 20 5.37 -1.21 -7.13
C LEU A 20 5.94 -1.92 -8.38
N SER A 21 5.10 -2.23 -9.37
CA SER A 21 5.52 -2.83 -10.64
C SER A 21 6.38 -1.87 -11.49
N GLU A 22 6.10 -0.56 -11.39
CA GLU A 22 6.83 0.48 -12.10
C GLU A 22 8.18 0.79 -11.43
N LEU A 23 8.24 0.75 -10.09
CA LEU A 23 9.46 0.98 -9.32
C LEU A 23 10.40 -0.24 -9.30
N GLN A 24 9.87 -1.46 -9.19
CA GLN A 24 10.69 -2.67 -9.01
C GLN A 24 11.84 -2.82 -10.03
N PRO A 25 11.68 -2.54 -11.34
CA PRO A 25 12.78 -2.62 -12.30
C PRO A 25 13.92 -1.64 -12.06
N MET A 26 13.67 -0.55 -11.31
CA MET A 26 14.66 0.46 -10.96
C MET A 26 15.50 0.06 -9.74
N ILE A 27 15.11 -1.01 -9.01
CA ILE A 27 15.72 -1.39 -7.73
C ILE A 27 16.62 -2.62 -7.89
N SER A 28 17.92 -2.38 -8.03
CA SER A 28 18.94 -3.43 -8.05
C SER A 28 19.57 -3.62 -6.67
N ASN A 29 19.89 -2.53 -5.97
CA ASN A 29 20.62 -2.51 -4.70
C ASN A 29 19.98 -1.56 -3.66
N GLY A 30 20.58 -1.42 -2.47
CA GLY A 30 20.07 -0.57 -1.40
C GLY A 30 20.18 0.94 -1.65
N ASN A 31 21.15 1.40 -2.45
CA ASN A 31 21.23 2.81 -2.84
C ASN A 31 20.03 3.20 -3.70
N ASP A 32 19.65 2.35 -4.66
CA ASP A 32 18.47 2.58 -5.50
C ASP A 32 17.19 2.67 -4.64
N VAL A 33 17.09 1.85 -3.58
CA VAL A 33 15.99 1.94 -2.61
C VAL A 33 15.97 3.30 -1.91
N TYR A 34 17.13 3.75 -1.43
CA TYR A 34 17.24 5.03 -0.73
C TYR A 34 16.99 6.23 -1.64
N GLU A 35 17.41 6.18 -2.91
CA GLU A 35 17.12 7.21 -3.92
C GLU A 35 15.61 7.36 -4.15
N HIS A 36 14.86 6.26 -4.12
CA HIS A 36 13.41 6.21 -4.27
C HIS A 36 12.63 6.21 -2.94
N LYS A 37 13.26 6.60 -1.82
CA LYS A 37 12.64 6.49 -0.48
C LYS A 37 11.30 7.23 -0.37
N GLU A 38 11.17 8.40 -0.99
CA GLU A 38 9.94 9.21 -0.91
C GLU A 38 8.78 8.54 -1.65
N ASP A 39 9.08 7.88 -2.79
CA ASP A 39 8.10 7.08 -3.53
C ASP A 39 7.61 5.91 -2.67
N PHE A 40 8.53 5.19 -2.02
CA PHE A 40 8.18 4.09 -1.13
C PHE A 40 7.39 4.54 0.10
N CYS A 41 7.72 5.69 0.67
CA CYS A 41 6.99 6.27 1.79
C CYS A 41 5.58 6.73 1.38
N CYS A 42 5.41 7.32 0.19
CA CYS A 42 4.10 7.61 -0.38
C CYS A 42 3.27 6.33 -0.54
N ILE A 43 3.86 5.26 -1.08
CA ILE A 43 3.19 3.96 -1.25
C ILE A 43 2.85 3.34 0.12
N ALA A 44 3.74 3.45 1.11
CA ALA A 44 3.48 3.01 2.48
C ALA A 44 2.27 3.74 3.09
N TYR A 45 2.14 5.04 2.84
CA TYR A 45 1.02 5.84 3.30
C TYR A 45 -0.28 5.40 2.62
N MET A 46 -0.25 5.14 1.30
CA MET A 46 -1.39 4.55 0.57
C MET A 46 -1.80 3.19 1.14
N CYS A 47 -0.83 2.33 1.46
CA CYS A 47 -1.07 1.05 2.11
C CYS A 47 -1.72 1.23 3.50
N ARG A 48 -1.22 2.17 4.31
CA ARG A 48 -1.74 2.43 5.65
C ARG A 48 -3.19 2.94 5.61
N VAL A 49 -3.42 4.05 4.93
CA VAL A 49 -4.71 4.77 4.94
C VAL A 49 -5.72 4.12 3.99
N GLY A 50 -5.28 3.71 2.81
CA GLY A 50 -6.15 3.17 1.77
C GLY A 50 -6.51 1.69 1.94
N ILE A 51 -5.69 0.91 2.66
CA ILE A 51 -5.88 -0.54 2.81
C ILE A 51 -6.05 -0.93 4.27
N LEU A 52 -5.00 -0.79 5.07
CA LEU A 52 -4.93 -1.36 6.43
C LEU A 52 -5.96 -0.74 7.38
N ASP A 53 -6.09 0.58 7.38
CA ASP A 53 -7.05 1.29 8.23
C ASP A 53 -8.50 0.84 7.98
N ARG A 54 -8.84 0.59 6.72
CA ARG A 54 -10.19 0.15 6.36
C ARG A 54 -10.47 -1.27 6.79
N ILE A 55 -9.49 -2.16 6.68
CA ILE A 55 -9.60 -3.53 7.18
C ILE A 55 -9.71 -3.53 8.70
N GLU A 56 -8.92 -2.71 9.39
CA GLU A 56 -8.96 -2.59 10.84
C GLU A 56 -10.29 -2.03 11.34
N ASN A 57 -10.87 -1.05 10.65
CA ASN A 57 -12.17 -0.45 10.96
C ASN A 57 -13.37 -1.34 10.59
N ASN A 58 -13.18 -2.37 9.75
CA ASN A 58 -14.24 -3.28 9.31
C ASN A 58 -13.93 -4.73 9.72
N SER A 59 -14.48 -5.16 10.86
CA SER A 59 -14.19 -6.47 11.46
C SER A 59 -14.35 -7.66 10.50
N TYR A 60 -15.34 -7.65 9.61
CA TYR A 60 -15.57 -8.73 8.65
C TYR A 60 -14.47 -8.85 7.57
N MET A 61 -13.73 -7.78 7.29
CA MET A 61 -12.61 -7.77 6.34
C MET A 61 -11.33 -8.36 6.94
N ARG A 62 -11.27 -8.55 8.25
CA ARG A 62 -10.16 -9.26 8.91
C ARG A 62 -10.14 -10.74 8.56
N ASN A 63 -11.19 -11.25 7.89
CA ASN A 63 -11.21 -12.60 7.38
C ASN A 63 -10.20 -12.76 6.21
N PRO A 64 -9.10 -13.52 6.39
CA PRO A 64 -8.02 -13.61 5.41
C PRO A 64 -8.45 -14.28 4.10
N ILE A 65 -9.48 -15.13 4.12
CA ILE A 65 -10.00 -15.84 2.95
C ILE A 65 -11.13 -15.09 2.23
N LEU A 66 -11.47 -13.88 2.68
CA LEU A 66 -12.46 -13.05 1.99
C LEU A 66 -11.99 -12.73 0.58
N ASN A 67 -12.83 -13.05 -0.41
CA ASN A 67 -12.53 -12.79 -1.81
C ASN A 67 -12.63 -11.30 -2.13
N ILE A 68 -11.68 -10.81 -2.90
CA ILE A 68 -11.60 -9.45 -3.40
C ILE A 68 -11.26 -9.46 -4.89
N ARG A 69 -11.79 -8.51 -5.65
CA ARG A 69 -11.49 -8.35 -7.08
C ARG A 69 -10.68 -7.09 -7.26
N ILE A 70 -9.38 -7.23 -7.46
CA ILE A 70 -8.43 -6.12 -7.59
C ILE A 70 -8.37 -5.70 -9.07
N PRO A 71 -8.69 -4.45 -9.42
CA PRO A 71 -8.50 -3.95 -10.78
C PRO A 71 -7.00 -3.86 -11.10
N THR A 72 -6.59 -4.40 -12.23
CA THR A 72 -5.20 -4.34 -12.74
C THR A 72 -5.06 -3.47 -13.98
N GLY A 73 -6.17 -2.90 -14.47
CA GLY A 73 -6.25 -2.05 -15.64
C GLY A 73 -7.69 -1.63 -15.91
N ILE A 74 -7.93 -0.96 -17.04
CA ILE A 74 -9.25 -0.38 -17.39
C ILE A 74 -10.32 -1.49 -17.54
N PHE A 75 -9.93 -2.65 -18.08
CA PHE A 75 -10.83 -3.78 -18.32
C PHE A 75 -10.31 -5.10 -17.75
N SER A 76 -9.25 -5.05 -16.93
CA SER A 76 -8.63 -6.23 -16.33
C SER A 76 -8.77 -6.19 -14.81
N SER A 77 -9.06 -7.36 -14.24
CA SER A 77 -9.08 -7.53 -12.80
C SER A 77 -8.59 -8.92 -12.43
N ARG A 78 -8.06 -9.02 -11.22
CA ARG A 78 -7.56 -10.26 -10.64
C ARG A 78 -8.41 -10.60 -9.42
N LYS A 79 -8.90 -11.84 -9.35
CA LYS A 79 -9.58 -12.36 -8.16
C LYS A 79 -8.53 -12.86 -7.19
N GLU A 80 -8.56 -12.34 -5.98
CA GLU A 80 -7.62 -12.67 -4.90
C GLU A 80 -8.38 -12.83 -3.59
N THR A 81 -7.70 -13.32 -2.56
CA THR A 81 -8.16 -13.17 -1.17
C THR A 81 -7.57 -11.90 -0.56
N ILE A 82 -8.16 -11.38 0.53
CA ILE A 82 -7.58 -10.23 1.25
C ILE A 82 -6.13 -10.51 1.65
N ASN A 83 -5.83 -11.71 2.16
CA ASN A 83 -4.47 -12.08 2.52
C ASN A 83 -3.51 -12.04 1.33
N SER A 84 -3.93 -12.58 0.18
CA SER A 84 -3.12 -12.53 -1.04
C SER A 84 -2.92 -11.09 -1.52
N GLY A 85 -3.99 -10.27 -1.50
CA GLY A 85 -3.92 -8.84 -1.84
C GLY A 85 -2.96 -8.05 -0.94
N LEU A 86 -2.94 -8.34 0.37
CA LEU A 86 -2.01 -7.74 1.31
C LEU A 86 -0.56 -8.15 1.03
N ASN A 87 -0.31 -9.42 0.69
CA ASN A 87 1.02 -9.88 0.31
C ASN A 87 1.51 -9.21 -0.99
N LEU A 88 0.63 -9.06 -1.99
CA LEU A 88 0.95 -8.38 -3.25
C LEU A 88 1.17 -6.87 -3.10
N THR A 89 0.75 -6.27 -1.97
CA THR A 89 0.88 -4.84 -1.70
C THR A 89 1.86 -4.59 -0.57
N VAL A 90 1.41 -4.64 0.68
CA VAL A 90 2.21 -4.39 1.88
C VAL A 90 3.40 -5.36 1.97
N GLY A 91 3.17 -6.65 1.71
CA GLY A 91 4.25 -7.64 1.71
C GLY A 91 5.33 -7.33 0.68
N LYS A 92 4.91 -7.03 -0.56
CA LYS A 92 5.85 -6.70 -1.64
C LYS A 92 6.60 -5.39 -1.39
N LEU A 93 5.93 -4.38 -0.83
CA LEU A 93 6.56 -3.14 -0.42
C LEU A 93 7.69 -3.40 0.60
N LYS A 94 7.41 -4.15 1.67
CA LYS A 94 8.40 -4.52 2.69
C LYS A 94 9.58 -5.29 2.10
N GLU A 95 9.29 -6.24 1.20
CA GLU A 95 10.32 -6.99 0.48
C GLU A 95 11.26 -6.07 -0.32
N LEU A 96 10.73 -5.12 -1.07
CA LEU A 96 11.55 -4.20 -1.88
C LEU A 96 12.44 -3.30 -1.03
N VAL A 97 11.92 -2.76 0.08
CA VAL A 97 12.66 -1.79 0.91
C VAL A 97 13.66 -2.45 1.86
N SER A 98 13.56 -3.77 2.11
CA SER A 98 14.46 -4.52 3.00
C SER A 98 15.96 -4.46 2.61
N LYS A 99 16.29 -3.95 1.42
CA LYS A 99 17.68 -3.75 0.98
C LYS A 99 18.32 -2.50 1.59
N ASP A 100 17.53 -1.58 2.17
CA ASP A 100 18.02 -0.37 2.85
C ASP A 100 17.29 -0.18 4.18
N ILE A 101 18.06 -0.27 5.28
CA ILE A 101 17.51 -0.22 6.64
C ILE A 101 16.86 1.12 6.98
N VAL A 102 17.33 2.22 6.39
CA VAL A 102 16.78 3.56 6.67
C VAL A 102 15.39 3.67 6.05
N THR A 103 15.26 3.32 4.77
CA THR A 103 13.98 3.34 4.06
C THR A 103 13.00 2.31 4.63
N GLU A 104 13.47 1.12 5.00
CA GLU A 104 12.66 0.12 5.69
C GLU A 104 12.05 0.68 6.98
N ASN A 105 12.85 1.35 7.82
CA ASN A 105 12.37 1.96 9.07
C ASN A 105 11.31 3.03 8.82
N TYR A 106 11.49 3.89 7.81
CA TYR A 106 10.48 4.90 7.46
C TYR A 106 9.18 4.26 6.99
N VAL A 107 9.26 3.22 6.15
CA VAL A 107 8.08 2.48 5.71
C VAL A 107 7.36 1.82 6.88
N GLU A 108 8.09 1.16 7.79
CA GLU A 108 7.51 0.58 9.00
C GLU A 108 6.86 1.63 9.90
N ASP A 109 7.49 2.79 10.10
CA ASP A 109 6.92 3.88 10.87
C ASP A 109 5.57 4.33 10.29
N ILE A 110 5.50 4.51 8.96
CA ILE A 110 4.26 4.87 8.27
C ILE A 110 3.19 3.80 8.44
N LEU A 111 3.53 2.53 8.18
CA LEU A 111 2.60 1.40 8.31
C LEU A 111 2.08 1.19 9.73
N ASN A 112 2.83 1.65 10.74
CA ASN A 112 2.46 1.57 12.15
C ASN A 112 1.90 2.89 12.72
N ARG A 113 1.66 3.92 11.88
CA ARG A 113 1.18 5.27 12.29
C ARG A 113 2.10 5.97 13.29
N ARG A 114 3.41 5.92 13.06
CA ARG A 114 4.45 6.49 13.92
C ARG A 114 5.31 7.49 13.16
N GLY A 115 6.01 8.34 13.92
CA GLY A 115 7.08 9.19 13.43
C GLY A 115 6.71 9.93 12.14
N ILE A 116 7.33 9.51 11.04
CA ILE A 116 7.20 10.14 9.72
C ILE A 116 5.80 10.03 9.10
N PHE A 117 4.92 9.15 9.61
CA PHE A 117 3.51 9.08 9.20
C PHE A 117 2.83 10.46 9.23
N TYR A 118 3.00 11.19 10.34
CA TYR A 118 2.32 12.47 10.54
C TYR A 118 2.86 13.56 9.62
N GLN A 119 4.13 13.48 9.24
CA GLN A 119 4.70 14.40 8.25
C GLN A 119 4.05 14.19 6.88
N TYR A 120 3.85 12.93 6.48
CA TYR A 120 3.16 12.58 5.25
C TYR A 120 1.67 12.94 5.30
N GLU A 121 1.01 12.77 6.44
CA GLU A 121 -0.38 13.20 6.64
C GLU A 121 -0.54 14.71 6.40
N ASP A 122 0.42 15.52 6.86
CA ASP A 122 0.39 16.98 6.75
C ASP A 122 0.78 17.48 5.35
N ILE A 123 1.77 16.85 4.70
CA ILE A 123 2.32 17.30 3.42
C ILE A 123 1.48 16.82 2.23
N LEU A 124 0.84 15.64 2.33
CA LEU A 124 0.08 15.10 1.22
C LEU A 124 -1.23 15.88 0.98
N PRO A 125 -1.55 16.23 -0.28
CA PRO A 125 -2.77 16.97 -0.60
C PRO A 125 -4.06 16.29 -0.13
N ASP A 126 -5.01 17.06 0.41
CA ASP A 126 -6.29 16.53 0.89
C ASP A 126 -7.11 15.81 -0.18
N ASN A 127 -7.05 16.27 -1.43
CA ASN A 127 -7.71 15.61 -2.56
C ASN A 127 -7.14 14.20 -2.81
N PHE A 128 -5.83 14.03 -2.65
CA PHE A 128 -5.17 12.72 -2.73
C PHE A 128 -5.68 11.83 -1.59
N LYS A 129 -5.61 12.30 -0.34
CA LYS A 129 -6.05 11.54 0.85
C LYS A 129 -7.51 11.11 0.76
N ARG A 130 -8.40 11.96 0.24
CA ARG A 130 -9.83 11.63 0.01
C ARG A 130 -10.07 10.63 -1.13
N SER A 131 -9.11 10.52 -2.05
CA SER A 131 -9.19 9.62 -3.23
C SER A 131 -8.63 8.22 -2.97
N LEU A 132 -7.83 8.09 -1.90
CA LEU A 132 -7.48 6.79 -1.33
C LEU A 132 -8.75 6.16 -0.82
#